data_AF-A0ABD5WPE0-F1
#
_entry.id   AF-A0ABD5WPE0-F1
#
_cell.length_a   1.000
_cell.length_b   1.000
_cell.length_c   1.000
_cell.angle_alpha   90.00
_cell.angle_beta   90.00
_cell.angle_gamma   90.00
#
_symmetry.space_group_name_H-M   'P 1'
#
loop_
_entity.id
_entity.type
_entity.pdbx_description
1 polymer ?
#
loop_
_entity_poly.entity_id
_entity_poly.type
_entity_poly.pdbx_seq_one_letter_code
_entity_poly.pdbx_strand_id
1 'polypeptide(L)'
;MTDEGDERHGLTFDLRKLYAADEQGGDSLGLTDRQYEALRTATEMGYFEVPCRVELEDIADALGVSRQSVSERLRRATEALVRATIYHDSEMPDGETTDRETNDDEAPENDG
;
A
#
# COMPACT_ATOMS: atom_id res chain seq x y z
N MET A 1 34.36 -30.97 -38.69
CA MET A 1 33.59 -30.75 -37.46
C MET A 1 33.70 -29.27 -37.16
N THR A 2 32.86 -28.47 -37.81
CA THR A 2 32.75 -27.03 -37.61
C THR A 2 31.64 -26.84 -36.58
N ASP A 3 32.07 -26.44 -35.38
CA ASP A 3 31.21 -25.97 -34.30
C ASP A 3 30.78 -24.55 -34.69
N GLU A 4 29.64 -24.41 -35.37
CA GLU A 4 29.02 -23.12 -35.64
C GLU A 4 28.44 -22.62 -34.31
N GLY A 5 29.19 -21.73 -33.67
CA GLY A 5 28.90 -21.18 -32.36
C GLY A 5 27.56 -20.44 -32.35
N ASP A 6 26.63 -21.00 -31.59
CA ASP A 6 25.35 -20.44 -31.15
C ASP A 6 25.58 -19.04 -30.54
N GLU A 7 25.18 -17.99 -31.27
CA GLU A 7 25.24 -16.59 -30.84
C GLU A 7 24.22 -16.34 -29.73
N ARG A 8 24.59 -16.73 -28.50
CA ARG A 8 23.77 -16.45 -27.31
C ARG A 8 23.76 -14.95 -27.04
N HIS A 9 22.71 -14.28 -27.47
CA HIS A 9 22.44 -12.91 -27.06
C HIS A 9 22.27 -12.85 -25.54
N GLY A 10 23.24 -12.26 -24.85
CA GLY A 10 23.18 -11.97 -23.43
C GLY A 10 22.11 -10.92 -23.17
N LEU A 11 20.96 -11.34 -22.64
CA LEU A 11 19.97 -10.41 -22.11
C LEU A 11 20.45 -9.92 -20.75
N THR A 12 20.73 -8.63 -20.65
CA THR A 12 20.97 -7.98 -19.36
C THR A 12 19.63 -7.56 -18.78
N PHE A 13 19.24 -8.18 -17.67
CA PHE A 13 18.05 -7.80 -16.92
C PHE A 13 18.47 -7.00 -15.69
N ASP A 14 17.93 -5.79 -15.56
CA ASP A 14 18.00 -5.00 -14.33
C ASP A 14 16.68 -5.20 -13.58
N LEU A 15 16.66 -6.21 -12.72
CA LEU A 15 15.49 -6.57 -11.93
C LEU A 15 15.33 -5.55 -10.80
N ARG A 16 14.49 -4.54 -11.03
CA ARG A 16 14.25 -3.45 -10.06
C ARG A 16 13.42 -3.86 -8.86
N LYS A 17 12.44 -4.77 -9.03
CA LYS A 17 11.61 -5.26 -7.93
C LYS A 17 10.94 -6.59 -8.28
N LEU A 18 10.85 -7.48 -7.29
CA LEU A 18 10.16 -8.76 -7.40
C LEU A 18 9.15 -8.83 -6.25
N TYR A 19 7.87 -8.88 -6.60
CA TYR A 19 6.78 -8.94 -5.65
C TYR A 19 6.52 -10.40 -5.31
N ALA A 20 6.58 -10.76 -4.03
CA ALA A 20 6.16 -12.08 -3.58
C ALA A 20 4.64 -12.17 -3.74
N ALA A 21 4.18 -13.17 -4.50
CA ALA A 21 2.77 -13.53 -4.56
C ALA A 21 2.44 -14.33 -3.30
N ASP A 22 2.36 -13.67 -2.14
CA ASP A 22 1.83 -14.31 -0.94
C ASP A 22 0.31 -14.20 -0.93
N GLU A 23 -0.35 -15.33 -0.66
CA GLU A 23 -1.83 -15.42 -0.58
C GLU A 23 -2.39 -14.76 0.70
N GLN A 24 -1.53 -14.19 1.54
CA GLN A 24 -1.86 -13.49 2.78
C GLN A 24 -1.20 -12.10 2.83
N GLY A 25 -1.64 -11.21 1.92
CA GLY A 25 -1.96 -9.78 2.17
C GLY A 25 -0.92 -8.80 2.73
N GLY A 26 0.23 -9.23 3.23
CA GLY A 26 1.31 -8.37 3.71
C GLY A 26 2.11 -7.83 2.53
N ASP A 27 1.54 -6.85 1.83
CA ASP A 27 2.11 -6.31 0.60
C ASP A 27 3.54 -5.78 0.84
N SER A 28 4.45 -6.18 -0.06
CA SER A 28 5.82 -5.67 -0.21
C SER A 28 5.97 -4.13 -0.29
N LEU A 29 4.84 -3.41 -0.27
CA LEU A 29 4.70 -1.97 -0.21
C LEU A 29 4.63 -1.42 1.22
N GLY A 30 4.70 -2.28 2.24
CA GLY A 30 4.73 -1.87 3.66
C GLY A 30 3.36 -1.46 4.21
N LEU A 31 2.28 -1.97 3.62
CA LEU A 31 0.91 -1.72 4.09
C LEU A 31 0.52 -2.69 5.20
N THR A 32 -0.22 -2.19 6.19
CA THR A 32 -0.98 -3.06 7.11
C THR A 32 -2.26 -3.55 6.43
N ASP A 33 -2.83 -4.68 6.89
CA ASP A 33 -4.09 -5.21 6.35
C ASP A 33 -5.22 -4.16 6.34
N ARG A 34 -5.35 -3.38 7.42
CA ARG A 34 -6.37 -2.32 7.53
C ARG A 34 -6.17 -1.18 6.53
N GLN A 35 -4.92 -0.86 6.20
CA GLN A 35 -4.57 0.15 5.20
C GLN A 35 -4.85 -0.36 3.78
N TYR A 36 -4.49 -1.62 3.52
CA TYR A 36 -4.78 -2.30 2.27
C TYR A 36 -6.30 -2.38 2.04
N GLU A 37 -7.06 -2.86 3.02
CA GLU A 37 -8.52 -2.96 2.95
C GLU A 37 -9.19 -1.61 2.74
N ALA A 38 -8.70 -0.53 3.38
CA ALA A 38 -9.22 0.81 3.16
C ALA A 38 -8.98 1.31 1.72
N LEU A 39 -7.78 1.12 1.18
CA LEU A 39 -7.47 1.48 -0.21
C LEU A 39 -8.27 0.66 -1.21
N ARG A 40 -8.38 -0.66 -0.97
CA ARG A 40 -9.16 -1.59 -1.81
C ARG A 40 -10.62 -1.16 -1.87
N THR A 41 -11.23 -0.98 -0.70
CA THR A 41 -12.64 -0.57 -0.58
C THR A 41 -12.89 0.79 -1.22
N ALA A 42 -12.06 1.80 -0.93
CA ALA A 42 -12.18 3.13 -1.53
C ALA A 42 -12.05 3.09 -3.07
N THR A 43 -11.16 2.26 -3.60
CA THR A 43 -11.00 2.07 -5.06
C THR A 43 -12.20 1.38 -5.67
N GLU A 44 -12.67 0.28 -5.08
CA GLU A 44 -13.84 -0.48 -5.55
C GLU A 44 -15.13 0.36 -5.54
N MET A 45 -15.27 1.25 -4.56
CA MET A 45 -16.42 2.16 -4.45
C MET A 45 -16.29 3.41 -5.34
N GLY A 46 -15.15 3.62 -6.00
CA GLY A 46 -14.94 4.75 -6.91
C GLY A 46 -14.64 6.09 -6.22
N TYR A 47 -14.06 6.06 -5.02
CA TYR A 47 -13.65 7.26 -4.28
C TYR A 47 -12.52 8.03 -4.96
N PHE A 48 -11.63 7.33 -5.67
CA PHE A 48 -10.53 7.94 -6.41
C PHE A 48 -10.88 8.30 -7.85
N GLU A 49 -12.12 8.06 -8.28
CA GLU A 49 -12.55 8.39 -9.64
C GLU A 49 -12.82 9.88 -9.83
N VAL A 50 -12.86 10.31 -11.09
CA VAL A 50 -13.25 11.66 -11.50
C VAL A 50 -14.36 11.57 -12.56
N PRO A 51 -15.62 11.98 -12.25
CA PRO A 51 -16.07 12.51 -10.96
C PRO A 51 -16.11 11.44 -9.86
N CYS A 52 -15.87 11.85 -8.61
CA CYS A 52 -15.91 10.96 -7.45
C CYS A 52 -17.33 10.39 -7.27
N ARG A 53 -17.43 9.07 -7.01
CA ARG A 53 -18.73 8.37 -6.90
C ARG A 53 -19.29 8.27 -5.49
N VAL A 54 -18.43 8.31 -4.48
CA VAL A 54 -18.77 8.10 -3.06
C VAL A 54 -18.04 9.09 -2.18
N GLU A 55 -18.55 9.31 -0.98
CA GLU A 55 -17.88 10.09 0.05
C GLU A 55 -17.11 9.20 1.03
N LEU A 56 -16.31 9.86 1.86
CA LEU A 56 -15.51 9.20 2.91
C LEU A 56 -16.38 8.52 3.97
N GLU A 57 -17.60 9.00 4.19
CA GLU A 57 -18.59 8.40 5.10
C GLU A 57 -19.10 7.06 4.57
N ASP A 58 -19.36 6.94 3.25
CA ASP A 58 -19.83 5.69 2.65
C ASP A 58 -18.81 4.56 2.82
N ILE A 59 -17.52 4.89 2.75
CA ILE A 59 -16.42 3.92 3.01
C ILE A 59 -16.36 3.56 4.49
N ALA A 60 -16.63 4.53 5.38
CA ALA A 60 -16.64 4.32 6.82
C ALA A 60 -17.75 3.34 7.23
N ASP A 61 -18.95 3.52 6.66
CA ASP A 61 -20.07 2.61 6.80
C ASP A 61 -19.74 1.20 6.28
N ALA A 62 -19.12 1.11 5.09
CA ALA A 62 -18.72 -0.17 4.50
C ALA A 62 -17.69 -0.94 5.35
N LEU A 63 -16.82 -0.23 6.06
CA LEU A 63 -15.77 -0.81 6.90
C LEU A 63 -16.16 -0.94 8.39
N GLY A 64 -17.32 -0.42 8.79
CA GLY A 64 -17.78 -0.42 10.18
C GLY A 64 -16.87 0.37 11.12
N VAL A 65 -16.33 1.51 10.66
CA VAL A 65 -15.42 2.37 11.43
C VAL A 65 -15.78 3.84 11.27
N SER A 66 -15.13 4.73 12.02
CA SER A 66 -15.37 6.17 11.87
C SER A 66 -14.79 6.72 10.55
N ARG A 67 -15.40 7.77 10.01
CA ARG A 67 -14.87 8.55 8.89
C ARG A 67 -13.44 9.05 9.13
N GLN A 68 -13.12 9.44 10.37
CA GLN A 68 -11.76 9.84 10.74
C GLN A 68 -10.78 8.67 10.62
N SER A 69 -11.15 7.47 11.10
CA SER A 69 -10.34 6.27 10.98
C SER A 69 -10.09 5.91 9.50
N VAL A 70 -11.09 6.04 8.61
CA VAL A 70 -10.89 5.84 7.17
C VAL A 70 -9.92 6.88 6.60
N SER A 71 -10.12 8.16 6.90
CA SER A 71 -9.24 9.25 6.44
C SER A 71 -7.78 9.02 6.84
N GLU A 72 -7.54 8.64 8.10
CA GLU A 72 -6.20 8.32 8.60
C GLU A 72 -5.59 7.11 7.92
N ARG A 73 -6.36 6.02 7.75
CA ARG A 73 -5.90 4.82 7.06
C ARG A 73 -5.50 5.12 5.63
N LEU A 74 -6.35 5.82 4.87
CA LEU A 74 -6.06 6.20 3.49
C LEU A 74 -4.82 7.10 3.39
N ARG A 75 -4.66 8.05 4.32
CA ARG A 75 -3.46 8.91 4.38
C ARG A 75 -2.20 8.10 4.63
N ARG A 76 -2.17 7.26 5.67
CA ARG A 76 -1.00 6.43 6.03
C ARG A 76 -0.69 5.41 4.92
N ALA A 77 -1.72 4.82 4.32
CA ALA A 77 -1.57 3.89 3.21
C ALA A 77 -0.96 4.58 1.98
N THR A 78 -1.45 5.76 1.62
CA THR A 78 -0.91 6.56 0.51
C THR A 78 0.54 6.96 0.77
N GLU A 79 0.88 7.37 2.00
CA GLU A 79 2.26 7.68 2.37
C GLU A 79 3.18 6.47 2.21
N ALA A 80 2.76 5.30 2.70
CA ALA A 80 3.52 4.06 2.56
C ALA A 80 3.74 3.71 1.07
N LEU A 81 2.70 3.81 0.24
CA LEU A 81 2.81 3.59 -1.20
C LEU A 81 3.78 4.59 -1.85
N VAL A 82 3.68 5.88 -1.55
CA VAL A 82 4.58 6.92 -2.08
C VAL A 82 6.02 6.63 -1.65
N ARG A 83 6.25 6.28 -0.39
CA ARG A 83 7.57 5.90 0.12
C ARG A 83 8.14 4.71 -0.64
N ALA A 84 7.34 3.65 -0.77
CA ALA A 84 7.74 2.41 -1.41
C ALA A 84 7.95 2.52 -2.93
N THR A 85 7.36 3.53 -3.59
CA THR A 85 7.40 3.69 -5.05
C THR A 85 8.34 4.80 -5.50
N ILE A 86 8.40 5.93 -4.79
CA ILE A 86 9.20 7.10 -5.18
C ILE A 86 10.59 7.09 -4.54
N TYR A 87 10.73 6.54 -3.33
CA TYR A 87 11.98 6.60 -2.54
C TYR A 87 12.71 5.24 -2.49
N HIS A 88 12.51 4.39 -3.49
CA HIS A 88 13.04 3.01 -3.51
C HIS A 88 14.51 2.90 -3.97
N ASP A 89 15.22 4.00 -4.23
CA ASP A 89 16.58 3.99 -4.81
C ASP A 89 17.52 5.10 -4.29
N SER A 90 17.43 5.50 -3.02
CA SER A 90 18.46 6.36 -2.43
C SER A 90 18.68 6.05 -0.96
N GLU A 91 19.96 5.87 -0.61
CA GLU A 91 20.49 5.73 0.75
C GLU A 91 19.70 6.59 1.73
N MET A 92 18.85 5.96 2.53
CA MET A 92 18.25 6.62 3.69
C MET A 92 19.34 6.64 4.77
N PRO A 93 19.79 7.82 5.25
CA PRO A 93 20.70 7.88 6.38
C PRO A 93 20.02 7.25 7.60
N ASP A 94 20.78 6.45 8.35
CA ASP A 94 20.34 5.83 9.59
C ASP A 94 19.66 6.84 10.51
N GLY A 95 18.44 6.50 10.96
CA GLY A 95 17.89 7.00 12.22
C GLY A 95 16.75 8.00 12.10
N GLU A 96 15.53 7.48 12.08
CA GLU A 96 14.57 7.70 13.17
C GLU A 96 13.44 6.69 12.99
N THR A 97 13.57 5.54 13.66
CA THR A 97 12.40 4.73 13.99
C THR A 97 11.59 5.56 14.98
N THR A 98 10.70 6.41 14.48
CA THR A 98 9.66 6.96 15.34
C THR A 98 8.91 5.76 15.90
N ASP A 99 8.97 5.64 17.22
CA ASP A 99 8.38 4.59 18.00
C ASP A 99 7.00 4.23 17.46
N ARG A 100 6.79 2.93 17.26
CA ARG A 100 5.44 2.36 17.16
C ARG A 100 4.79 2.54 18.52
N GLU A 101 4.30 3.74 18.80
CA GLU A 101 3.18 3.91 19.70
C GLU A 101 1.95 3.36 18.95
N THR A 102 1.69 2.09 19.21
CA THR A 102 0.36 1.50 19.09
C THR A 102 -0.58 2.24 20.05
N ASN A 103 -1.03 3.44 19.68
CA ASN A 103 -2.10 4.11 20.40
C ASN A 103 -3.37 4.10 19.55
N ASP A 104 -4.32 3.32 20.04
CA ASP A 104 -5.74 3.64 20.10
C ASP A 104 -6.46 3.96 18.78
N ASP A 105 -6.85 2.90 18.07
CA ASP A 105 -8.08 2.90 17.24
C ASP A 105 -9.16 2.09 18.01
N GLU A 106 -9.23 2.27 19.34
CA GLU A 106 -10.42 2.00 20.14
C GLU A 106 -11.33 3.21 19.96
N ALA A 107 -12.08 3.23 18.85
CA ALA A 107 -13.18 4.16 18.72
C ALA A 107 -14.15 3.89 19.89
N PRO A 108 -14.54 4.90 20.70
CA PRO A 108 -15.61 4.68 21.65
C PRO A 108 -16.86 4.30 20.84
N GLU A 109 -17.46 3.16 21.18
CA GLU A 109 -18.80 2.82 20.73
C GLU A 109 -19.72 3.98 21.15
N ASN A 110 -20.12 4.81 20.18
CA ASN A 110 -21.11 5.83 20.43
C ASN A 110 -22.49 5.17 20.28
N ASP A 111 -22.98 4.61 21.39
CA ASP A 111 -24.39 4.25 21.58
C ASP A 111 -25.18 5.54 21.84
N GLY A 112 -26.07 5.91 20.91
CA GLY A 112 -26.96 7.08 21.05
C GLY A 112 -27.46 7.69 19.76
#